data_AF-A0A0M1JMW2-F1
#
_entry.id   AF-A0A0M1JMW2-F1
#
_cell.length_a   1.000
_cell.length_b   1.000
_cell.length_c   1.000
_cell.angle_alpha   90.00
_cell.angle_beta   90.00
_cell.angle_gamma   90.00
#
_symmetry.space_group_name_H-M   'P 1'
#
loop_
_entity.id
_entity.type
_entity.pdbx_description
1 polymer ?
#
loop_
_entity_poly.entity_id
_entity_poly.type
_entity_poly.pdbx_seq_one_letter_code
_entity_poly.pdbx_strand_id
1 'polypeptide(L)'
;MTLYIIAIGGTGGKIVEAVAHLAAAGIYSVSGSDNSENINVLFVDQDQANGNIAASKKTIDNYEKCSKIFDGNNDLPLMQSKIEYLEECLQSTSGENKVKLQEEFYHSYPENDRVRNLFHVLYSSDERDDELGGGFHGRPAVGAAFITRVIGDRHNQSNWQKFIDKILADVATGKAPRVFLCGSIFGGTGAAGFPTLGRLLLNKLQAEKLRNSVKVGGVLMLPYFQFTTSEQQKSPQAKICAKSEEFILRSEAALRYYATNKDLKFDRFYLLGTPGLTQVSNTEPEGSEQRNTPHFLELYAALALLDFLQIGNNNQNDNQRNQVFLISREKANAVTWSDIPDEDKVKKKLENAARFAFVWNYAIAHDLEYAIESKGPNVVPWSLKFFDRAKLKSEHKQIEEINNWCQDYLRWLAMIHSETGVELFNIDYFVQDKAEKTLKSDSKEVRNEFSNLLKSSSSVLINNILERLPRMAKKIKPPNGGVVRLAKALYLTIDEK
;
A
#
# COMPACT_ATOMS: atom_id res chain seq x y z
N MET A 1 10.91 -13.49 10.80
CA MET A 1 11.36 -12.80 9.58
C MET A 1 10.90 -11.35 9.67
N THR A 2 11.68 -10.39 9.17
CA THR A 2 11.28 -8.97 9.18
C THR A 2 11.30 -8.45 7.76
N LEU A 3 10.23 -7.74 7.37
CA LEU A 3 10.11 -7.12 6.07
C LEU A 3 10.34 -5.61 6.20
N TYR A 4 11.11 -5.06 5.27
CA TYR A 4 11.37 -3.64 5.12
C TYR A 4 10.93 -3.20 3.73
N ILE A 5 10.02 -2.24 3.64
CA ILE A 5 9.53 -1.69 2.37
C ILE A 5 10.08 -0.27 2.21
N ILE A 6 10.73 0.01 1.08
CA ILE A 6 11.12 1.37 0.68
C ILE A 6 10.13 1.82 -0.40
N ALA A 7 9.19 2.67 -0.02
CA ALA A 7 8.09 3.15 -0.84
C ALA A 7 8.41 4.52 -1.45
N ILE A 8 8.64 4.54 -2.76
CA ILE A 8 9.26 5.67 -3.46
C ILE A 8 8.20 6.41 -4.30
N GLY A 9 7.99 7.68 -3.98
CA GLY A 9 7.00 8.55 -4.60
C GLY A 9 5.54 8.17 -4.28
N GLY A 10 4.61 8.92 -4.85
CA GLY A 10 3.17 8.64 -4.74
C GLY A 10 2.78 7.20 -5.12
N THR A 11 3.34 6.63 -6.19
CA THR A 11 3.08 5.22 -6.56
C THR A 11 3.57 4.23 -5.50
N GLY A 12 4.73 4.47 -4.88
CA GLY A 12 5.18 3.66 -3.75
C GLY A 12 4.18 3.71 -2.59
N GLY A 13 3.65 4.90 -2.28
CA GLY A 13 2.60 5.09 -1.27
C GLY A 13 1.34 4.27 -1.57
N LYS A 14 0.85 4.31 -2.81
CA LYS A 14 -0.30 3.51 -3.25
C LYS A 14 -0.07 1.99 -3.14
N ILE A 15 1.13 1.52 -3.46
CA ILE A 15 1.49 0.11 -3.26
C ILE A 15 1.45 -0.26 -1.78
N VAL A 16 1.94 0.60 -0.88
CA VAL A 16 1.87 0.36 0.56
C VAL A 16 0.43 0.36 1.09
N GLU A 17 -0.44 1.21 0.56
CA GLU A 17 -1.88 1.18 0.87
C GLU A 17 -2.49 -0.20 0.55
N ALA A 18 -2.21 -0.74 -0.65
CA ALA A 18 -2.61 -2.11 -1.01
C ALA A 18 -1.98 -3.17 -0.08
N VAL A 19 -0.71 -3.03 0.29
CA VAL A 19 -0.05 -3.92 1.27
C VAL A 19 -0.78 -3.90 2.61
N ALA A 20 -1.18 -2.74 3.13
CA ALA A 20 -1.92 -2.66 4.39
C ALA A 20 -3.27 -3.38 4.34
N HIS A 21 -4.02 -3.26 3.24
CA HIS A 21 -5.27 -3.99 3.05
C HIS A 21 -5.06 -5.51 2.93
N LEU A 22 -4.01 -5.96 2.24
CA LEU A 22 -3.67 -7.38 2.12
C LEU A 22 -3.19 -7.96 3.47
N ALA A 23 -2.43 -7.19 4.25
CA ALA A 23 -2.05 -7.56 5.61
C ALA A 23 -3.29 -7.68 6.52
N ALA A 24 -4.28 -6.78 6.37
CA ALA A 24 -5.53 -6.85 7.11
C ALA A 24 -6.32 -8.13 6.81
N ALA A 25 -6.34 -8.56 5.54
CA ALA A 25 -6.89 -9.85 5.13
C ALA A 25 -6.02 -11.06 5.52
N GLY A 26 -4.89 -10.84 6.18
CA GLY A 26 -3.97 -11.88 6.62
C GLY A 26 -3.14 -12.49 5.48
N ILE A 27 -3.01 -11.85 4.32
CA ILE A 27 -2.30 -12.44 3.16
C ILE A 27 -0.84 -12.80 3.49
N TYR A 28 -0.16 -11.92 4.25
CA TYR A 28 1.24 -12.08 4.65
C TYR A 28 1.43 -12.94 5.90
N SER A 29 0.38 -13.58 6.42
CA SER A 29 0.59 -14.57 7.47
C SER A 29 1.13 -15.87 6.89
N VAL A 30 2.37 -16.19 7.26
CA VAL A 30 3.00 -17.47 6.94
C VAL A 30 2.65 -18.47 8.03
N SER A 31 1.92 -19.53 7.65
CA SER A 31 1.61 -20.63 8.56
C SER A 31 2.90 -21.31 9.02
N GLY A 32 3.11 -21.40 10.34
CA GLY A 32 4.19 -22.18 10.94
C GLY A 32 5.38 -21.39 11.51
N SER A 33 5.37 -20.05 11.48
CA SER A 33 6.34 -19.25 12.24
C SER A 33 5.66 -18.51 13.39
N ASP A 34 6.17 -18.70 14.62
CA ASP A 34 5.74 -18.00 15.85
C ASP A 34 5.90 -16.46 15.80
N ASN A 35 6.43 -15.92 14.71
CA ASN A 35 6.63 -14.48 14.54
C ASN A 35 5.73 -13.99 13.41
N SER A 36 4.75 -13.16 13.77
CA SER A 36 4.09 -12.25 12.85
C SER A 36 5.16 -11.47 12.06
N GLU A 37 4.94 -11.32 10.75
CA GLU A 37 5.85 -10.52 9.95
C GLU A 37 5.71 -9.05 10.37
N ASN A 38 6.80 -8.50 10.90
CA ASN A 38 6.92 -7.05 11.13
C ASN A 38 7.25 -6.40 9.79
N ILE A 39 6.30 -5.63 9.26
CA ILE A 39 6.43 -4.82 8.05
C ILE A 39 6.85 -3.42 8.48
N ASN A 40 8.07 -3.03 8.14
CA ASN A 40 8.63 -1.71 8.41
C ASN A 40 8.65 -0.91 7.11
N VAL A 41 7.94 0.20 7.04
CA VAL A 41 7.84 1.04 5.84
C VAL A 41 8.69 2.30 5.98
N LEU A 42 9.43 2.61 4.93
CA LEU A 42 10.11 3.88 4.74
C LEU A 42 9.53 4.55 3.49
N PHE A 43 8.80 5.64 3.69
CA PHE A 43 8.34 6.50 2.59
C PHE A 43 9.50 7.39 2.12
N VAL A 44 9.61 7.58 0.81
CA VAL A 44 10.59 8.46 0.17
C VAL A 44 9.91 9.30 -0.90
N ASP A 45 9.72 10.57 -0.61
CA ASP A 45 9.17 11.57 -1.53
C ASP A 45 9.61 12.96 -1.11
N GLN A 46 9.84 13.83 -2.10
CA GLN A 46 10.17 15.23 -1.87
C GLN A 46 8.93 16.06 -1.57
N ASP A 47 7.79 15.67 -2.16
CA ASP A 47 6.52 16.34 -1.89
C ASP A 47 5.99 15.96 -0.51
N GLN A 48 6.16 16.86 0.47
CA GLN A 48 5.71 16.69 1.85
C GLN A 48 4.19 16.58 1.97
N ALA A 49 3.46 17.18 1.02
CA ALA A 49 2.02 17.22 1.03
C ALA A 49 1.41 16.08 0.19
N ASN A 50 2.19 15.14 -0.35
CA ASN A 50 1.70 14.10 -1.26
C ASN A 50 0.47 13.37 -0.71
N GLY A 51 -0.68 13.60 -1.34
CA GLY A 51 -1.98 13.06 -0.93
C GLY A 51 -2.04 11.53 -0.93
N ASN A 52 -1.29 10.85 -1.80
CA ASN A 52 -1.24 9.39 -1.86
C ASN A 52 -0.52 8.80 -0.66
N ILE A 53 0.59 9.42 -0.23
CA ILE A 53 1.32 8.99 0.98
C ILE A 53 0.48 9.28 2.22
N ALA A 54 -0.20 10.42 2.27
CA ALA A 54 -1.12 10.74 3.37
C ALA A 54 -2.27 9.73 3.47
N ALA A 55 -2.85 9.30 2.34
CA ALA A 55 -3.86 8.25 2.29
C ALA A 55 -3.32 6.91 2.80
N SER A 56 -2.13 6.50 2.33
CA SER A 56 -1.46 5.28 2.80
C SER A 56 -1.20 5.28 4.30
N LYS A 57 -0.68 6.38 4.86
CA LYS A 57 -0.47 6.55 6.31
C LYS A 57 -1.80 6.42 7.07
N LYS A 58 -2.87 7.06 6.60
CA LYS A 58 -4.21 6.95 7.21
C LYS A 58 -4.73 5.50 7.22
N THR A 59 -4.52 4.75 6.14
CA THR A 59 -4.88 3.32 6.07
C THR A 59 -4.07 2.51 7.08
N ILE A 60 -2.77 2.76 7.23
CA ILE A 60 -1.94 2.11 8.26
C ILE A 60 -2.42 2.49 9.67
N ASP A 61 -2.80 3.73 9.93
CA ASP A 61 -3.31 4.16 11.24
C ASP A 61 -4.64 3.47 11.59
N ASN A 62 -5.54 3.34 10.61
CA ASN A 62 -6.79 2.59 10.77
C ASN A 62 -6.51 1.10 11.05
N TYR A 63 -5.57 0.52 10.31
CA TYR A 63 -5.09 -0.84 10.53
C TYR A 63 -4.53 -1.02 11.95
N GLU A 64 -3.66 -0.12 12.41
CA GLU A 64 -2.97 -0.24 13.69
C GLU A 64 -3.95 -0.12 14.87
N LYS A 65 -4.90 0.83 14.81
CA LYS A 65 -5.97 0.95 15.80
C LYS A 65 -6.79 -0.35 15.91
N CYS A 66 -7.18 -0.91 14.78
CA CYS A 66 -7.95 -2.15 14.75
C CYS A 66 -7.11 -3.38 15.18
N SER A 67 -5.84 -3.45 14.76
CA SER A 67 -4.91 -4.52 15.13
C SER A 67 -4.64 -4.54 16.64
N LYS A 68 -4.52 -3.36 17.29
CA LYS A 68 -4.40 -3.24 18.76
C LYS A 68 -5.60 -3.82 19.51
N ILE A 69 -6.82 -3.74 18.95
CA ILE A 69 -8.01 -4.38 19.54
C ILE A 69 -7.89 -5.89 19.49
N PHE A 70 -7.28 -6.43 18.43
CA PHE A 70 -7.08 -7.86 18.22
C PHE A 70 -5.76 -8.39 18.79
N ASP A 71 -4.97 -7.57 19.48
CA ASP A 71 -3.65 -8.00 19.97
C ASP A 71 -3.74 -9.23 20.90
N GLY A 72 -2.76 -10.13 20.78
CA GLY A 72 -2.74 -11.41 21.48
C GLY A 72 -3.79 -12.45 21.04
N ASN A 73 -4.52 -12.21 19.94
CA ASN A 73 -5.58 -13.11 19.45
C ASN A 73 -5.19 -13.90 18.21
N ASN A 74 -4.26 -14.85 18.36
CA ASN A 74 -3.71 -15.63 17.24
C ASN A 74 -4.75 -16.44 16.43
N ASP A 75 -5.93 -16.72 17.01
CA ASP A 75 -7.02 -17.47 16.34
C ASP A 75 -7.82 -16.62 15.32
N LEU A 76 -7.65 -15.30 15.29
CA LEU A 76 -8.29 -14.45 14.29
C LEU A 76 -7.30 -14.24 13.13
N PRO A 77 -7.57 -14.78 11.92
CA PRO A 77 -6.63 -14.69 10.81
C PRO A 77 -6.72 -13.36 10.03
N LEU A 78 -7.15 -12.29 10.70
CA LEU A 78 -7.13 -10.91 10.21
C LEU A 78 -6.06 -10.12 10.99
N MET A 79 -5.39 -9.20 10.31
CA MET A 79 -4.44 -8.26 10.92
C MET A 79 -3.34 -8.93 11.77
N GLN A 80 -2.84 -10.08 11.31
CA GLN A 80 -1.84 -10.87 12.03
C GLN A 80 -0.43 -10.27 11.95
N SER A 81 -0.16 -9.42 10.95
CA SER A 81 1.13 -8.75 10.77
C SER A 81 1.20 -7.46 11.58
N LYS A 82 2.40 -7.03 11.96
CA LYS A 82 2.58 -5.67 12.50
C LYS A 82 3.04 -4.77 11.36
N ILE A 83 2.43 -3.59 11.23
CA ILE A 83 2.86 -2.59 10.25
C ILE A 83 3.30 -1.35 11.02
N GLU A 84 4.53 -0.92 10.78
CA GLU A 84 5.07 0.33 11.28
C GLU A 84 5.66 1.11 10.10
N TYR A 85 5.60 2.43 10.15
CA TYR A 85 6.35 3.29 9.24
C TYR A 85 7.27 4.22 10.03
N LEU A 86 8.38 4.63 9.43
CA LEU A 86 9.20 5.71 9.99
C LEU A 86 8.46 7.04 9.79
N GLU A 87 8.21 7.76 10.90
CA GLU A 87 7.32 8.93 10.94
C GLU A 87 7.69 10.00 9.89
N GLU A 88 8.99 10.25 9.76
CA GLU A 88 9.56 11.17 8.80
C GLU A 88 9.91 10.45 7.49
N CYS A 89 9.38 10.98 6.39
CA CYS A 89 9.77 10.59 5.04
C CYS A 89 11.23 11.04 4.79
N LEU A 90 12.00 10.32 3.97
CA LEU A 90 13.29 10.84 3.51
C LEU A 90 13.07 12.00 2.54
N GLN A 91 13.45 13.20 2.97
CA GLN A 91 13.16 14.50 2.32
C GLN A 91 14.40 15.39 2.33
N SER A 92 14.41 16.56 1.70
CA SER A 92 15.46 17.55 2.01
C SER A 92 15.20 18.28 3.33
N THR A 93 16.27 18.59 4.05
CA THR A 93 16.25 19.24 5.38
C THR A 93 16.44 20.75 5.35
N SER A 94 16.55 21.35 4.16
CA SER A 94 16.44 22.79 3.97
C SER A 94 14.99 23.18 4.28
N GLY A 95 14.76 23.87 5.40
CA GLY A 95 13.45 24.15 6.00
C GLY A 95 12.46 25.00 5.20
N GLU A 96 12.59 25.10 3.88
CA GLU A 96 11.60 25.69 2.98
C GLU A 96 11.56 24.84 1.70
N ASN A 97 10.37 24.42 1.26
CA ASN A 97 10.08 23.68 0.02
C ASN A 97 10.42 24.46 -1.28
N LYS A 98 11.37 25.39 -1.23
CA LYS A 98 11.70 26.39 -2.26
C LYS A 98 13.14 26.32 -2.75
N VAL A 99 13.87 25.25 -2.43
CA VAL A 99 15.25 25.17 -2.93
C VAL A 99 15.22 24.96 -4.44
N LYS A 100 15.87 25.87 -5.15
CA LYS A 100 15.99 25.80 -6.60
C LYS A 100 17.04 24.75 -6.99
N LEU A 101 16.83 24.09 -8.12
CA LEU A 101 17.79 23.12 -8.66
C LEU A 101 19.21 23.70 -8.76
N GLN A 102 19.32 24.93 -9.24
CA GLN A 102 20.62 25.58 -9.37
C GLN A 102 21.29 25.88 -8.05
N GLU A 103 20.53 26.22 -7.01
CA GLU A 103 21.08 26.52 -5.69
C GLU A 103 21.71 25.25 -5.13
N GLU A 104 21.00 24.11 -5.16
CA GLU A 104 21.58 22.82 -4.75
C GLU A 104 22.84 22.46 -5.52
N PHE A 105 22.86 22.69 -6.83
CA PHE A 105 24.01 22.38 -7.66
C PHE A 105 25.20 23.31 -7.37
N TYR A 106 24.97 24.62 -7.24
CA TYR A 106 26.02 25.62 -7.06
C TYR A 106 26.71 25.53 -5.69
N HIS A 107 26.07 24.99 -4.66
CA HIS A 107 26.75 24.72 -3.38
C HIS A 107 27.94 23.75 -3.52
N SER A 108 27.96 22.93 -4.56
CA SER A 108 28.99 21.92 -4.76
C SER A 108 30.09 22.36 -5.74
N TYR A 109 29.92 23.47 -6.46
CA TYR A 109 30.82 23.90 -7.54
C TYR A 109 30.99 25.43 -7.60
N PRO A 110 32.24 25.95 -7.63
CA PRO A 110 32.53 27.37 -7.79
C PRO A 110 31.92 28.00 -9.07
N GLU A 111 31.78 29.33 -9.13
CA GLU A 111 31.18 30.05 -10.27
C GLU A 111 31.86 29.79 -11.63
N ASN A 112 33.17 29.58 -11.65
CA ASN A 112 33.95 29.32 -12.88
C ASN A 112 34.26 27.83 -13.10
N ASP A 113 33.55 26.93 -12.43
CA ASP A 113 33.74 25.50 -12.60
C ASP A 113 33.23 25.02 -13.97
N ARG A 114 34.02 24.19 -14.66
CA ARG A 114 33.63 23.61 -15.96
C ARG A 114 32.36 22.78 -15.86
N VAL A 115 32.12 22.15 -14.70
CA VAL A 115 30.92 21.38 -14.38
C VAL A 115 29.70 22.31 -14.27
N ARG A 116 29.87 23.52 -13.71
CA ARG A 116 28.81 24.53 -13.65
C ARG A 116 28.45 25.03 -15.05
N ASN A 117 29.44 25.29 -15.90
CA ASN A 117 29.20 25.65 -17.31
C ASN A 117 28.46 24.54 -18.07
N LEU A 118 28.82 23.27 -17.85
CA LEU A 118 28.11 22.13 -18.44
C LEU A 118 26.66 22.07 -17.94
N PHE A 119 26.41 22.34 -16.66
CA PHE A 119 25.06 22.43 -16.11
C PHE A 119 24.21 23.53 -16.77
N HIS A 120 24.78 24.71 -17.06
CA HIS A 120 24.12 25.77 -17.82
C HIS A 120 23.77 25.37 -19.26
N VAL A 121 24.54 24.47 -19.87
CA VAL A 121 24.28 23.94 -21.22
C VAL A 121 23.20 22.85 -21.21
N LEU A 122 23.20 22.01 -20.18
CA LEU A 122 22.30 20.86 -20.09
C LEU A 122 20.89 21.21 -19.60
N TYR A 123 20.73 22.31 -18.84
CA TYR A 123 19.46 22.71 -18.25
C TYR A 123 19.10 24.15 -18.64
N SER A 124 17.84 24.34 -19.04
CA SER A 124 17.32 25.68 -19.38
C SER A 124 17.29 26.60 -18.14
N SER A 125 17.11 27.92 -18.34
CA SER A 125 16.99 28.84 -17.20
C SER A 125 15.80 28.47 -16.31
N ASP A 126 14.64 28.20 -16.91
CA ASP A 126 13.42 27.82 -16.19
C ASP A 126 13.62 26.53 -15.40
N GLU A 127 14.35 25.55 -15.95
CA GLU A 127 14.64 24.30 -15.25
C GLU A 127 15.59 24.48 -14.07
N ARG A 128 16.53 25.42 -14.21
CA ARG A 128 17.51 25.76 -13.17
C ARG A 128 16.86 26.54 -12.03
N ASP A 129 15.85 27.36 -12.35
CA ASP A 129 15.08 28.16 -11.40
C ASP A 129 13.90 27.41 -10.74
N ASP A 130 13.64 26.17 -11.14
CA ASP A 130 12.55 25.34 -10.65
C ASP A 130 12.72 24.93 -9.17
N GLU A 131 11.64 25.02 -8.40
CA GLU A 131 11.60 24.65 -6.97
C GLU A 131 11.34 23.14 -6.83
N LEU A 132 12.28 22.42 -6.21
CA LEU A 132 12.25 20.95 -6.15
C LEU A 132 11.25 20.37 -5.12
N GLY A 133 10.53 21.21 -4.38
CA GLY A 133 9.60 20.79 -3.32
C GLY A 133 8.38 20.01 -3.81
N GLY A 134 7.97 20.19 -5.07
CA GLY A 134 6.85 19.44 -5.69
C GLY A 134 7.22 18.08 -6.26
N GLY A 135 8.47 17.64 -6.11
CA GLY A 135 9.02 16.45 -6.75
C GLY A 135 9.92 16.78 -7.95
N PHE A 136 10.37 15.75 -8.68
CA PHE A 136 11.32 15.91 -9.78
C PHE A 136 10.68 16.00 -11.17
N HIS A 137 9.34 16.12 -11.25
CA HIS A 137 8.54 16.32 -12.50
C HIS A 137 8.91 15.44 -13.71
N GLY A 138 9.36 14.21 -13.42
CA GLY A 138 9.80 13.23 -14.41
C GLY A 138 11.19 13.50 -15.00
N ARG A 139 12.09 14.08 -14.20
CA ARG A 139 13.53 14.26 -14.45
C ARG A 139 14.37 13.35 -13.52
N PRO A 140 14.63 12.09 -13.91
CA PRO A 140 15.27 11.13 -13.03
C PRO A 140 16.71 11.51 -12.64
N ALA A 141 17.45 12.15 -13.54
CA ALA A 141 18.85 12.52 -13.32
C ALA A 141 19.02 13.56 -12.19
N VAL A 142 18.16 14.59 -12.19
CA VAL A 142 18.08 15.59 -11.13
C VAL A 142 17.73 14.93 -9.80
N GLY A 143 16.69 14.09 -9.81
CA GLY A 143 16.26 13.40 -8.59
C GLY A 143 17.31 12.45 -8.02
N ALA A 144 18.09 11.77 -8.86
CA ALA A 144 19.14 10.86 -8.41
C ALA A 144 20.27 11.60 -7.67
N ALA A 145 20.69 12.76 -8.20
CA ALA A 145 21.69 13.61 -7.56
C ALA A 145 21.17 14.13 -6.21
N PHE A 146 19.91 14.57 -6.19
CA PHE A 146 19.25 15.09 -5.00
C PHE A 146 19.11 14.03 -3.90
N ILE A 147 18.57 12.84 -4.23
CA ILE A 147 18.40 11.73 -3.28
C ILE A 147 19.73 11.30 -2.66
N THR A 148 20.80 11.26 -3.46
CA THR A 148 22.14 10.92 -2.96
C THR A 148 22.63 11.93 -1.92
N ARG A 149 22.35 13.22 -2.14
CA ARG A 149 22.71 14.30 -1.22
C ARG A 149 21.84 14.32 0.02
N VAL A 150 20.53 14.12 -0.12
CA VAL A 150 19.59 13.97 1.00
C VAL A 150 20.07 12.89 1.95
N ILE A 151 20.45 11.72 1.45
CA ILE A 151 21.01 10.65 2.28
C ILE A 151 22.33 11.06 2.96
N GLY A 152 23.11 11.95 2.33
CA GLY A 152 24.35 12.50 2.89
C GLY A 152 24.16 13.64 3.89
N ASP A 153 22.99 14.28 3.97
CA ASP A 153 22.69 15.36 4.90
C ASP A 153 22.50 14.81 6.33
N ARG A 154 23.00 15.51 7.35
CA ARG A 154 23.06 15.05 8.75
C ARG A 154 21.71 14.68 9.35
N HIS A 155 20.64 15.38 9.00
CA HIS A 155 19.29 15.10 9.54
C HIS A 155 18.67 13.85 8.89
N ASN A 156 18.76 13.72 7.57
CA ASN A 156 18.25 12.57 6.82
C ASN A 156 19.16 11.33 6.90
N GLN A 157 20.45 11.54 7.13
CA GLN A 157 21.36 10.51 7.62
C GLN A 157 20.72 9.82 8.81
N SER A 158 20.05 10.53 9.73
CA SER A 158 19.44 9.86 10.87
C SER A 158 18.34 8.87 10.48
N ASN A 159 17.46 9.15 9.51
CA ASN A 159 16.35 8.25 9.16
C ASN A 159 16.79 7.10 8.24
N TRP A 160 17.62 7.39 7.23
CA TRP A 160 18.21 6.34 6.39
C TRP A 160 19.14 5.44 7.21
N GLN A 161 19.98 6.03 8.07
CA GLN A 161 20.87 5.27 8.95
C GLN A 161 20.05 4.48 9.97
N LYS A 162 19.02 5.04 10.64
CA LYS A 162 18.11 4.27 11.52
C LYS A 162 17.49 3.09 10.79
N PHE A 163 17.06 3.27 9.54
CA PHE A 163 16.47 2.20 8.74
C PHE A 163 17.50 1.08 8.45
N ILE A 164 18.71 1.47 8.02
CA ILE A 164 19.81 0.53 7.82
C ILE A 164 20.19 -0.16 9.14
N ASP A 165 20.36 0.59 10.23
CA ASP A 165 20.71 0.07 11.55
C ASP A 165 19.69 -0.93 12.07
N LYS A 166 18.39 -0.70 11.84
CA LYS A 166 17.34 -1.67 12.12
C LYS A 166 17.57 -2.99 11.35
N ILE A 167 17.89 -2.91 10.06
CA ILE A 167 18.21 -4.09 9.24
C ILE A 167 19.44 -4.80 9.79
N LEU A 168 20.52 -4.07 10.09
CA LEU A 168 21.77 -4.61 10.61
C LEU A 168 21.56 -5.30 11.98
N ALA A 169 20.79 -4.68 12.88
CA ALA A 169 20.45 -5.23 14.18
C ALA A 169 19.61 -6.52 14.07
N ASP A 170 18.68 -6.56 13.12
CA ASP A 170 17.89 -7.77 12.85
C ASP A 170 18.78 -8.92 12.34
N VAL A 171 19.76 -8.65 11.47
CA VAL A 171 20.75 -9.67 11.08
C VAL A 171 21.58 -10.11 12.29
N ALA A 172 22.05 -9.18 13.11
CA ALA A 172 22.89 -9.48 14.28
C ALA A 172 22.16 -10.34 15.33
N THR A 173 20.83 -10.24 15.41
CA THR A 173 19.98 -11.07 16.27
C THR A 173 19.56 -12.39 15.62
N GLY A 174 20.13 -12.75 14.47
CA GLY A 174 19.88 -14.01 13.77
C GLY A 174 18.59 -14.04 12.96
N LYS A 175 17.92 -12.90 12.75
CA LYS A 175 16.77 -12.82 11.84
C LYS A 175 17.26 -12.76 10.40
N ALA A 176 16.38 -13.15 9.48
CA ALA A 176 16.57 -13.01 8.03
C ALA A 176 15.74 -11.84 7.50
N PRO A 177 16.27 -10.59 7.52
CA PRO A 177 15.53 -9.45 7.01
C PRO A 177 15.43 -9.50 5.48
N ARG A 178 14.30 -8.97 4.98
CA ARG A 178 14.05 -8.80 3.55
C ARG A 178 13.75 -7.34 3.27
N VAL A 179 14.34 -6.79 2.22
CA VAL A 179 14.11 -5.40 1.79
C VAL A 179 13.42 -5.41 0.43
N PHE A 180 12.33 -4.68 0.29
CA PHE A 180 11.51 -4.60 -0.92
C PHE A 180 11.35 -3.14 -1.35
N LEU A 181 11.84 -2.80 -2.54
CA LEU A 181 11.70 -1.46 -3.10
C LEU A 181 10.45 -1.41 -3.97
N CYS A 182 9.64 -0.36 -3.86
CA CYS A 182 8.48 -0.17 -4.73
C CYS A 182 8.35 1.28 -5.21
N GLY A 183 8.00 1.46 -6.48
CA GLY A 183 7.83 2.77 -7.10
C GLY A 183 7.43 2.66 -8.57
N SER A 184 7.36 3.79 -9.26
CA SER A 184 7.09 3.87 -10.70
C SER A 184 8.33 4.28 -11.49
N ILE A 185 8.43 3.81 -12.74
CA ILE A 185 9.52 4.18 -13.67
C ILE A 185 9.25 5.51 -14.39
N PHE A 186 8.01 5.98 -14.37
CA PHE A 186 7.56 7.13 -15.14
C PHE A 186 7.33 8.38 -14.29
N GLY A 187 7.19 8.24 -12.96
CA GLY A 187 7.11 9.36 -12.03
C GLY A 187 8.48 9.99 -11.75
N GLY A 188 8.52 11.27 -11.37
CA GLY A 188 9.78 11.98 -11.04
C GLY A 188 10.55 11.33 -9.89
N THR A 189 9.93 11.22 -8.72
CA THR A 189 10.52 10.61 -7.51
C THR A 189 10.81 9.12 -7.71
N GLY A 190 9.86 8.36 -8.25
CA GLY A 190 10.01 6.92 -8.47
C GLY A 190 11.19 6.57 -9.37
N ALA A 191 11.25 7.19 -10.56
CA ALA A 191 12.27 6.88 -11.57
C ALA A 191 13.69 7.26 -11.13
N ALA A 192 13.82 8.32 -10.34
CA ALA A 192 15.07 8.74 -9.73
C ALA A 192 15.46 7.86 -8.54
N GLY A 193 14.53 7.65 -7.62
CA GLY A 193 14.78 7.05 -6.32
C GLY A 193 14.98 5.55 -6.38
N PHE A 194 14.21 4.84 -7.19
CA PHE A 194 14.29 3.38 -7.26
C PHE A 194 15.71 2.86 -7.57
N PRO A 195 16.37 3.26 -8.67
CA PRO A 195 17.72 2.80 -8.98
C PRO A 195 18.76 3.36 -8.01
N THR A 196 18.59 4.60 -7.55
CA THR A 196 19.56 5.27 -6.68
C THR A 196 19.60 4.63 -5.30
N LEU A 197 18.45 4.50 -4.66
CA LEU A 197 18.31 3.87 -3.35
C LEU A 197 18.65 2.38 -3.40
N GLY A 198 18.24 1.69 -4.47
CA GLY A 198 18.61 0.29 -4.70
C GLY A 198 20.12 0.09 -4.72
N ARG A 199 20.84 0.92 -5.51
CA ARG A 199 22.30 0.89 -5.57
C ARG A 199 22.96 1.24 -4.23
N LEU A 200 22.50 2.29 -3.54
CA LEU A 200 23.04 2.71 -2.25
C LEU A 200 22.88 1.63 -1.18
N LEU A 201 21.68 1.02 -1.09
CA LEU A 201 21.40 -0.10 -0.21
C LEU A 201 22.31 -1.30 -0.52
N LEU A 202 22.36 -1.72 -1.78
CA LEU A 202 23.17 -2.88 -2.20
C LEU A 202 24.66 -2.67 -1.90
N ASN A 203 25.18 -1.47 -2.17
CA ASN A 203 26.57 -1.12 -1.87
C ASN A 203 26.83 -1.14 -0.35
N LYS A 204 25.91 -0.60 0.45
CA LYS A 204 26.03 -0.65 1.92
C LYS A 204 26.02 -2.09 2.43
N LEU A 205 25.09 -2.93 1.97
CA LEU A 205 25.04 -4.35 2.34
C LEU A 205 26.28 -5.13 1.90
N GLN A 206 26.88 -4.78 0.75
CA GLN A 206 28.15 -5.37 0.33
C GLN A 206 29.32 -4.95 1.21
N ALA A 207 29.42 -3.65 1.54
CA ALA A 207 30.46 -3.12 2.40
C ALA A 207 30.43 -3.75 3.81
N GLU A 208 29.23 -3.98 4.36
CA GLU A 208 29.02 -4.66 5.64
C GLU A 208 29.12 -6.20 5.54
N LYS A 209 29.37 -6.77 4.34
CA LYS A 209 29.40 -8.23 4.06
C LYS A 209 28.09 -8.97 4.37
N LEU A 210 26.95 -8.28 4.27
CA LEU A 210 25.62 -8.81 4.60
C LEU A 210 24.73 -9.11 3.38
N ARG A 211 25.24 -8.93 2.15
CA ARG A 211 24.46 -9.16 0.92
C ARG A 211 23.84 -10.56 0.83
N ASN A 212 24.46 -11.58 1.43
CA ASN A 212 23.93 -12.95 1.45
C ASN A 212 22.88 -13.18 2.55
N SER A 213 22.94 -12.38 3.62
CA SER A 213 22.05 -12.47 4.79
C SER A 213 20.76 -11.67 4.61
N VAL A 214 20.76 -10.68 3.72
CA VAL A 214 19.60 -9.83 3.42
C VAL A 214 19.15 -10.06 1.98
N LYS A 215 17.88 -10.44 1.80
CA LYS A 215 17.27 -10.53 0.46
C LYS A 215 16.75 -9.16 0.04
N VAL A 216 17.03 -8.75 -1.19
CA VAL A 216 16.61 -7.46 -1.74
C VAL A 216 15.78 -7.70 -2.99
N GLY A 217 14.51 -7.33 -2.94
CA GLY A 217 13.60 -7.39 -4.08
C GLY A 217 13.08 -6.01 -4.46
N GLY A 218 12.36 -5.94 -5.57
CA GLY A 218 11.59 -4.74 -5.85
C GLY A 218 10.60 -4.88 -7.00
N VAL A 219 9.60 -4.01 -6.98
CA VAL A 219 8.58 -3.88 -8.02
C VAL A 219 8.63 -2.49 -8.61
N LEU A 220 8.62 -2.43 -9.94
CA LEU A 220 8.65 -1.19 -10.68
C LEU A 220 7.43 -1.12 -11.60
N MET A 221 6.58 -0.14 -11.34
CA MET A 221 5.36 0.10 -12.12
C MET A 221 5.72 0.84 -13.41
N LEU A 222 5.40 0.22 -14.55
CA LEU A 222 5.30 0.86 -15.86
C LEU A 222 4.09 1.81 -15.87
N PRO A 223 4.01 2.75 -16.83
CA PRO A 223 2.86 3.62 -16.97
C PRO A 223 1.55 2.83 -16.94
N TYR A 224 0.67 3.16 -16.00
CA TYR A 224 -0.64 2.54 -15.82
C TYR A 224 -1.78 3.56 -15.70
N PHE A 225 -1.44 4.85 -15.61
CA PHE A 225 -2.40 5.93 -15.62
C PHE A 225 -1.90 7.12 -16.44
N GLN A 226 -2.84 7.97 -16.84
CA GLN A 226 -2.59 9.24 -17.52
C GLN A 226 -3.54 10.31 -17.01
N PHE A 227 -3.15 11.57 -17.18
CA PHE A 227 -3.95 12.73 -16.82
C PHE A 227 -3.83 13.79 -17.91
N THR A 228 -4.90 14.55 -18.10
CA THR A 228 -4.92 15.74 -18.96
C THR A 228 -4.50 16.95 -18.16
N THR A 229 -3.50 17.68 -18.65
CA THR A 229 -3.12 18.99 -18.12
C THR A 229 -4.26 20.00 -18.37
N SER A 230 -4.66 20.72 -17.32
CA SER A 230 -5.71 21.75 -17.41
C SER A 230 -5.25 22.93 -18.28
N GLU A 231 -6.16 23.71 -18.86
CA GLU A 231 -5.79 24.88 -19.67
C GLU A 231 -5.00 25.94 -18.88
N GLN A 232 -5.19 26.01 -17.56
CA GLN A 232 -4.43 26.90 -16.66
C GLN A 232 -2.95 26.48 -16.54
N GLN A 233 -2.65 25.18 -16.64
CA GLN A 233 -1.29 24.63 -16.69
C GLN A 233 -0.63 24.75 -18.09
N LYS A 234 -1.32 25.31 -19.08
CA LYS A 234 -0.78 25.60 -20.43
C LYS A 234 -0.35 27.06 -20.60
N SER A 235 -0.45 27.90 -19.56
CA SER A 235 -0.01 29.29 -19.62
C SER A 235 1.54 29.39 -19.61
N PRO A 236 2.14 30.47 -20.14
CA PRO A 236 3.59 30.71 -20.07
C PRO A 236 4.15 30.87 -18.65
N GLN A 237 3.27 30.99 -17.64
CA GLN A 237 3.59 31.08 -16.22
C GLN A 237 3.27 29.76 -15.49
N ALA A 238 2.92 28.70 -16.22
CA ALA A 238 2.62 27.41 -15.64
C ALA A 238 3.88 26.77 -15.05
N LYS A 239 3.73 26.27 -13.83
CA LYS A 239 4.73 25.48 -13.12
C LYS A 239 5.14 24.28 -13.99
N ILE A 240 6.42 23.90 -13.95
CA ILE A 240 6.91 22.74 -14.68
C ILE A 240 6.24 21.50 -14.09
N CYS A 241 5.33 20.87 -14.85
CA CYS A 241 4.63 19.66 -14.42
C CYS A 241 5.01 18.46 -15.28
N ALA A 242 4.86 17.25 -14.72
CA ALA A 242 5.03 16.02 -15.47
C ALA A 242 3.96 15.93 -16.57
N LYS A 243 4.35 15.49 -17.77
CA LYS A 243 3.45 15.27 -18.91
C LYS A 243 3.20 13.78 -19.08
N SER A 244 1.94 13.37 -19.01
CA SER A 244 1.58 11.95 -19.09
C SER A 244 1.86 11.36 -20.48
N GLU A 245 1.84 12.20 -21.52
CA GLU A 245 2.16 11.84 -22.90
C GLU A 245 3.62 11.39 -23.07
N GLU A 246 4.51 11.84 -22.19
CA GLU A 246 5.94 11.51 -22.21
C GLU A 246 6.27 10.26 -21.38
N PHE A 247 5.31 9.70 -20.63
CA PHE A 247 5.56 8.59 -19.71
C PHE A 247 6.13 7.35 -20.41
N ILE A 248 5.59 6.97 -21.57
CA ILE A 248 6.05 5.79 -22.30
C ILE A 248 7.51 5.96 -22.75
N LEU A 249 7.84 7.10 -23.38
CA LEU A 249 9.18 7.39 -23.87
C LEU A 249 10.21 7.44 -22.72
N ARG A 250 9.85 8.09 -21.60
CA ARG A 250 10.71 8.17 -20.40
C ARG A 250 10.95 6.80 -19.78
N SER A 251 9.90 5.97 -19.74
CA SER A 251 9.99 4.59 -19.24
C SER A 251 10.94 3.76 -20.09
N GLU A 252 10.86 3.86 -21.42
CA GLU A 252 11.76 3.16 -22.32
C GLU A 252 13.23 3.54 -22.07
N ALA A 253 13.52 4.85 -21.99
CA ALA A 253 14.87 5.34 -21.71
C ALA A 253 15.41 4.86 -20.36
N ALA A 254 14.57 4.87 -19.31
CA ALA A 254 14.93 4.39 -17.99
C ALA A 254 15.19 2.87 -17.97
N LEU A 255 14.37 2.06 -18.66
CA LEU A 255 14.59 0.61 -18.78
C LEU A 255 15.91 0.30 -19.48
N ARG A 256 16.25 1.03 -20.55
CA ARG A 256 17.55 0.88 -21.23
C ARG A 256 18.70 1.16 -20.27
N TYR A 257 18.60 2.23 -19.48
CA TYR A 257 19.60 2.54 -18.46
C TYR A 257 19.70 1.41 -17.41
N TYR A 258 18.59 0.92 -16.87
CA TYR A 258 18.59 -0.18 -15.88
C TYR A 258 19.15 -1.48 -16.45
N ALA A 259 18.85 -1.82 -17.70
CA ALA A 259 19.38 -3.00 -18.37
C ALA A 259 20.91 -2.96 -18.50
N THR A 260 21.49 -1.77 -18.67
CA THR A 260 22.95 -1.59 -18.73
C THR A 260 23.63 -1.48 -17.37
N ASN A 261 22.89 -1.20 -16.30
CA ASN A 261 23.44 -0.95 -14.97
C ASN A 261 23.64 -2.27 -14.20
N LYS A 262 24.90 -2.72 -14.13
CA LYS A 262 25.28 -3.98 -13.47
C LYS A 262 25.23 -3.94 -11.95
N ASP A 263 25.02 -2.77 -11.34
CA ASP A 263 25.03 -2.60 -9.88
C ASP A 263 23.68 -2.91 -9.22
N LEU A 264 22.60 -2.96 -10.02
CA LEU A 264 21.24 -3.26 -9.55
C LEU A 264 20.98 -4.77 -9.47
N LYS A 265 21.65 -5.44 -8.54
CA LYS A 265 21.56 -6.90 -8.33
C LYS A 265 20.48 -7.29 -7.31
N PHE A 266 19.22 -7.17 -7.71
CA PHE A 266 18.08 -7.66 -6.93
C PHE A 266 18.01 -9.20 -6.93
N ASP A 267 17.55 -9.80 -5.84
CA ASP A 267 17.26 -11.24 -5.74
C ASP A 267 15.96 -11.60 -6.49
N ARG A 268 15.03 -10.65 -6.58
CA ARG A 268 13.83 -10.75 -7.43
C ARG A 268 13.35 -9.36 -7.83
N PHE A 269 12.98 -9.20 -9.10
CA PHE A 269 12.56 -7.93 -9.66
C PHE A 269 11.30 -8.12 -10.50
N TYR A 270 10.31 -7.26 -10.30
CA TYR A 270 9.03 -7.30 -10.99
C TYR A 270 8.80 -6.02 -11.78
N LEU A 271 8.30 -6.18 -13.00
CA LEU A 271 7.84 -5.09 -13.85
C LEU A 271 6.34 -5.30 -14.06
N LEU A 272 5.53 -4.33 -13.66
CA LEU A 272 4.07 -4.40 -13.77
C LEU A 272 3.56 -3.25 -14.62
N GLY A 273 2.70 -3.55 -15.58
CA GLY A 273 2.09 -2.55 -16.45
C GLY A 273 0.80 -3.06 -17.06
N THR A 274 0.04 -2.13 -17.63
CA THR A 274 -1.18 -2.43 -18.39
C THR A 274 -1.01 -1.98 -19.84
N PRO A 275 -1.66 -2.66 -20.82
CA PRO A 275 -1.62 -2.22 -22.21
C PRO A 275 -2.22 -0.83 -22.44
N GLY A 276 -3.20 -0.43 -21.61
CA GLY A 276 -3.82 0.90 -21.62
C GLY A 276 -3.53 1.69 -20.35
N LEU A 277 -3.65 3.01 -20.44
CA LEU A 277 -3.50 3.92 -19.31
C LEU A 277 -4.87 4.34 -18.78
N THR A 278 -5.09 4.16 -17.48
CA THR A 278 -6.31 4.62 -16.81
C THR A 278 -6.32 6.14 -16.71
N GLN A 279 -7.39 6.78 -17.15
CA GLN A 279 -7.56 8.22 -16.99
C GLN A 279 -7.83 8.54 -15.51
N VAL A 280 -6.95 9.31 -14.87
CA VAL A 280 -7.22 9.86 -13.54
C VAL A 280 -7.79 11.27 -13.71
N SER A 281 -9.04 11.45 -13.28
CA SER A 281 -9.75 12.74 -13.26
C SER A 281 -9.63 13.37 -11.88
N ASN A 282 -9.48 14.70 -11.81
CA ASN A 282 -9.55 15.49 -10.57
C ASN A 282 -8.44 15.25 -9.54
N THR A 283 -7.24 14.88 -9.99
CA THR A 283 -6.06 14.74 -9.12
C THR A 283 -4.97 15.66 -9.63
N GLU A 284 -4.48 16.54 -8.77
CA GLU A 284 -3.32 17.35 -9.10
C GLU A 284 -2.08 16.45 -9.24
N PRO A 285 -1.10 16.78 -10.10
CA PRO A 285 0.13 15.99 -10.24
C PRO A 285 1.00 15.96 -8.98
N GLU A 286 0.82 16.92 -8.06
CA GLU A 286 1.58 17.14 -6.84
C GLU A 286 0.68 17.68 -5.71
N GLY A 287 1.15 17.65 -4.46
CA GLY A 287 0.53 18.24 -3.28
C GLY A 287 -0.56 17.37 -2.62
N SER A 288 -1.32 18.00 -1.71
CA SER A 288 -2.39 17.35 -0.92
C SER A 288 -3.52 16.78 -1.75
N GLU A 289 -3.71 17.36 -2.93
CA GLU A 289 -4.73 17.00 -3.90
C GLU A 289 -4.25 15.92 -4.89
N GLN A 290 -2.98 15.50 -4.81
CA GLN A 290 -2.49 14.31 -5.51
C GLN A 290 -3.03 13.04 -4.84
N ARG A 291 -4.30 12.73 -5.09
CA ARG A 291 -5.02 11.59 -4.50
C ARG A 291 -5.53 10.66 -5.58
N ASN A 292 -4.61 9.93 -6.20
CA ASN A 292 -4.93 8.96 -7.23
C ASN A 292 -5.84 7.88 -6.65
N THR A 293 -6.92 7.56 -7.38
CA THR A 293 -7.75 6.40 -7.05
C THR A 293 -6.87 5.14 -7.04
N PRO A 294 -6.99 4.27 -6.02
CA PRO A 294 -6.38 2.94 -6.06
C PRO A 294 -6.62 2.20 -7.37
N HIS A 295 -5.56 1.65 -7.93
CA HIS A 295 -5.59 0.91 -9.19
C HIS A 295 -5.42 -0.58 -8.94
N PHE A 296 -6.10 -1.46 -9.69
CA PHE A 296 -5.98 -2.91 -9.47
C PHE A 296 -4.53 -3.42 -9.63
N LEU A 297 -3.70 -2.74 -10.44
CA LEU A 297 -2.28 -3.08 -10.61
C LEU A 297 -1.49 -2.93 -9.29
N GLU A 298 -1.94 -2.10 -8.35
CA GLU A 298 -1.34 -1.96 -7.01
C GLU A 298 -1.58 -3.21 -6.15
N LEU A 299 -2.72 -3.91 -6.34
CA LEU A 299 -2.96 -5.23 -5.76
C LEU A 299 -1.91 -6.24 -6.28
N TYR A 300 -1.62 -6.23 -7.59
CA TYR A 300 -0.56 -7.10 -8.15
C TYR A 300 0.83 -6.76 -7.59
N ALA A 301 1.14 -5.48 -7.37
CA ALA A 301 2.40 -5.08 -6.74
C ALA A 301 2.52 -5.59 -5.29
N ALA A 302 1.42 -5.57 -4.54
CA ALA A 302 1.36 -6.13 -3.20
C ALA A 302 1.44 -7.69 -3.22
N LEU A 303 0.87 -8.35 -4.23
CA LEU A 303 1.06 -9.81 -4.42
C LEU A 303 2.48 -10.17 -4.87
N ALA A 304 3.17 -9.31 -5.61
CA ALA A 304 4.59 -9.49 -5.94
C ALA A 304 5.46 -9.48 -4.67
N LEU A 305 5.09 -8.69 -3.66
CA LEU A 305 5.71 -8.75 -2.34
C LEU A 305 5.45 -10.11 -1.68
N LEU A 306 4.23 -10.65 -1.73
CA LEU A 306 3.91 -11.99 -1.20
C LEU A 306 4.80 -13.07 -1.84
N ASP A 307 4.94 -13.06 -3.17
CA ASP A 307 5.83 -13.99 -3.88
C ASP A 307 7.29 -13.79 -3.43
N PHE A 308 7.76 -12.55 -3.29
CA PHE A 308 9.12 -12.23 -2.85
C PHE A 308 9.44 -12.78 -1.45
N LEU A 309 8.46 -12.80 -0.55
CA LEU A 309 8.61 -13.38 0.79
C LEU A 309 8.83 -14.90 0.77
N GLN A 310 8.49 -15.59 -0.32
CA GLN A 310 8.67 -17.04 -0.45
C GLN A 310 10.10 -17.44 -0.88
N ILE A 311 10.91 -16.49 -1.36
CA ILE A 311 12.29 -16.77 -1.81
C ILE A 311 13.11 -17.43 -0.69
N GLY A 312 13.69 -18.61 -0.92
CA GLY A 312 14.56 -19.28 0.04
C GLY A 312 13.86 -20.01 1.19
N ASN A 313 12.53 -20.03 1.28
CA ASN A 313 11.81 -20.91 2.22
C ASN A 313 11.72 -22.35 1.71
N ASN A 314 11.88 -22.55 0.40
CA ASN A 314 11.94 -23.88 -0.21
C ASN A 314 13.41 -24.28 -0.37
N ASN A 315 13.85 -25.28 0.39
CA ASN A 315 15.16 -25.93 0.28
C ASN A 315 15.38 -26.69 -1.05
N GLN A 316 14.51 -26.47 -2.04
CA GLN A 316 14.62 -27.02 -3.37
C GLN A 316 14.63 -25.86 -4.36
N ASN A 317 15.77 -25.70 -5.04
CA ASN A 317 16.02 -24.85 -6.21
C ASN A 317 16.66 -23.48 -5.96
N ASP A 318 17.87 -23.47 -5.40
CA ASP A 318 18.84 -22.35 -5.51
C ASP A 318 19.27 -22.07 -6.98
N ASN A 319 18.84 -22.91 -7.94
CA ASN A 319 18.98 -22.73 -9.39
C ASN A 319 17.95 -21.74 -10.00
N GLN A 320 17.03 -21.15 -9.22
CA GLN A 320 15.97 -20.26 -9.72
C GLN A 320 16.34 -18.76 -9.81
N ARG A 321 17.61 -18.37 -9.60
CA ARG A 321 18.04 -16.97 -9.53
C ARG A 321 17.74 -16.10 -10.77
N ASN A 322 17.31 -16.68 -11.90
CA ASN A 322 17.04 -15.97 -13.16
C ASN A 322 15.69 -16.35 -13.80
N GLN A 323 14.66 -16.72 -13.03
CA GLN A 323 13.33 -16.97 -13.60
C GLN A 323 12.60 -15.65 -13.89
N VAL A 324 12.06 -15.54 -15.11
CA VAL A 324 11.15 -14.47 -15.50
C VAL A 324 9.73 -14.98 -15.31
N PHE A 325 8.99 -14.36 -14.39
CA PHE A 325 7.57 -14.64 -14.21
C PHE A 325 6.77 -13.72 -15.12
N LEU A 326 5.90 -14.31 -15.93
CA LEU A 326 4.97 -13.60 -16.79
C LEU A 326 3.56 -13.88 -16.28
N ILE A 327 2.77 -12.82 -16.11
CA ILE A 327 1.34 -12.93 -15.82
C ILE A 327 0.61 -12.56 -17.10
N SER A 328 -0.33 -13.41 -17.51
CA SER A 328 -1.24 -13.16 -18.62
C SER A 328 -2.67 -13.20 -18.12
N ARG A 329 -3.54 -12.34 -18.67
CA ARG A 329 -4.97 -12.43 -18.42
C ARG A 329 -5.58 -13.54 -19.27
N GLU A 330 -6.51 -14.30 -18.72
CA GLU A 330 -7.32 -15.28 -19.43
C GLU A 330 -8.16 -14.60 -20.52
N LYS A 331 -8.64 -13.38 -20.24
CA LYS A 331 -9.40 -12.54 -21.18
C LYS A 331 -8.76 -11.16 -21.29
N ALA A 332 -8.59 -10.67 -22.51
CA ALA A 332 -7.91 -9.38 -22.76
C ALA A 332 -8.52 -8.20 -21.97
N ASN A 333 -9.86 -8.17 -21.88
CA ASN A 333 -10.63 -7.06 -21.31
C ASN A 333 -11.21 -7.37 -19.93
N ALA A 334 -10.77 -8.45 -19.26
CA ALA A 334 -11.23 -8.76 -17.92
C ALA A 334 -10.09 -9.20 -17.01
N VAL A 335 -10.17 -8.83 -15.73
CA VAL A 335 -9.35 -9.35 -14.64
C VAL A 335 -10.28 -10.09 -13.70
N THR A 336 -10.11 -11.39 -13.61
CA THR A 336 -10.91 -12.30 -12.80
C THR A 336 -10.02 -13.06 -11.82
N TRP A 337 -10.61 -13.90 -10.96
CA TRP A 337 -9.85 -14.65 -9.96
C TRP A 337 -8.81 -15.60 -10.56
N SER A 338 -9.04 -16.14 -11.75
CA SER A 338 -8.07 -17.00 -12.47
C SER A 338 -6.80 -16.24 -12.90
N ASP A 339 -6.85 -14.90 -12.92
CA ASP A 339 -5.71 -14.05 -13.24
C ASP A 339 -4.88 -13.68 -12.01
N ILE A 340 -5.36 -14.02 -10.80
CA ILE A 340 -4.72 -13.67 -9.53
C ILE A 340 -3.71 -14.76 -9.13
N PRO A 341 -2.43 -14.42 -8.91
CA PRO A 341 -1.44 -15.35 -8.37
C PRO A 341 -1.88 -15.98 -7.05
N ASP A 342 -1.60 -17.27 -6.85
CA ASP A 342 -2.06 -18.04 -5.69
C ASP A 342 -3.59 -17.94 -5.47
N GLU A 343 -4.38 -18.05 -6.54
CA GLU A 343 -5.84 -17.82 -6.57
C GLU A 343 -6.53 -18.33 -5.32
N ASP A 344 -6.45 -19.63 -5.02
CA ASP A 344 -7.18 -20.25 -3.91
C ASP A 344 -6.92 -19.56 -2.57
N LYS A 345 -5.65 -19.25 -2.27
CA LYS A 345 -5.25 -18.62 -1.02
C LYS A 345 -5.69 -17.15 -0.98
N VAL A 346 -5.41 -16.41 -2.06
CA VAL A 346 -5.66 -14.97 -2.12
C VAL A 346 -7.16 -14.70 -2.15
N LYS A 347 -7.90 -15.41 -3.00
CA LYS A 347 -9.35 -15.34 -3.10
C LYS A 347 -10.00 -15.64 -1.77
N LYS A 348 -9.70 -16.77 -1.13
CA LYS A 348 -10.30 -17.12 0.17
C LYS A 348 -10.10 -16.03 1.21
N LYS A 349 -8.88 -15.51 1.34
CA LYS A 349 -8.55 -14.47 2.35
C LYS A 349 -9.24 -13.14 2.06
N LEU A 350 -9.23 -12.68 0.80
CA LEU A 350 -9.89 -11.42 0.42
C LEU A 350 -11.42 -11.55 0.50
N GLU A 351 -12.01 -12.68 0.09
CA GLU A 351 -13.45 -12.93 0.23
C GLU A 351 -13.89 -12.95 1.69
N ASN A 352 -13.13 -13.60 2.57
CA ASN A 352 -13.42 -13.61 4.01
C ASN A 352 -13.31 -12.20 4.61
N ALA A 353 -12.28 -11.42 4.26
CA ALA A 353 -12.14 -10.04 4.71
C ALA A 353 -13.29 -9.16 4.19
N ALA A 354 -13.69 -9.31 2.93
CA ALA A 354 -14.81 -8.58 2.33
C ALA A 354 -16.14 -8.93 3.02
N ARG A 355 -16.44 -10.22 3.22
CA ARG A 355 -17.63 -10.69 3.95
C ARG A 355 -17.65 -10.15 5.38
N PHE A 356 -16.50 -10.19 6.08
CA PHE A 356 -16.37 -9.63 7.43
C PHE A 356 -16.69 -8.14 7.42
N ALA A 357 -16.04 -7.36 6.57
CA ALA A 357 -16.19 -5.91 6.50
C ALA A 357 -17.63 -5.51 6.13
N PHE A 358 -18.24 -6.24 5.20
CA PHE A 358 -19.62 -6.03 4.78
C PHE A 358 -20.61 -6.26 5.93
N VAL A 359 -20.54 -7.42 6.58
CA VAL A 359 -21.45 -7.75 7.71
C VAL A 359 -21.21 -6.80 8.88
N TRP A 360 -19.95 -6.44 9.14
CA TRP A 360 -19.63 -5.51 10.21
C TRP A 360 -20.26 -4.12 9.95
N ASN A 361 -19.99 -3.55 8.78
CA ASN A 361 -20.43 -2.20 8.43
C ASN A 361 -21.95 -2.09 8.29
N TYR A 362 -22.58 -3.00 7.55
CA TYR A 362 -23.99 -2.89 7.22
C TYR A 362 -24.92 -3.50 8.26
N ALA A 363 -24.43 -4.38 9.14
CA ALA A 363 -25.26 -5.02 10.15
C ALA A 363 -24.80 -4.74 11.57
N ILE A 364 -23.63 -5.25 11.96
CA ILE A 364 -23.19 -5.24 13.35
C ILE A 364 -23.03 -3.83 13.90
N ALA A 365 -22.30 -2.95 13.21
CA ALA A 365 -22.06 -1.59 13.67
C ALA A 365 -23.38 -0.82 13.84
N HIS A 366 -24.26 -0.90 12.86
CA HIS A 366 -25.57 -0.25 12.89
C HIS A 366 -26.49 -0.80 14.01
N ASP A 367 -26.54 -2.13 14.18
CA ASP A 367 -27.33 -2.75 15.24
C ASP A 367 -26.78 -2.35 16.63
N LEU A 368 -25.45 -2.33 16.81
CA LEU A 368 -24.83 -1.95 18.08
C LEU A 368 -24.98 -0.46 18.38
N GLU A 369 -24.92 0.42 17.38
CA GLU A 369 -25.21 1.84 17.54
C GLU A 369 -26.66 2.05 18.02
N TYR A 370 -27.62 1.39 17.36
CA TYR A 370 -29.02 1.41 17.79
C TYR A 370 -29.20 0.90 19.23
N ALA A 371 -28.46 -0.14 19.63
CA ALA A 371 -28.47 -0.65 21.00
C ALA A 371 -27.88 0.34 22.02
N ILE A 372 -26.84 1.10 21.64
CA ILE A 372 -26.25 2.16 22.48
C ILE A 372 -27.26 3.29 22.69
N GLU A 373 -27.88 3.77 21.61
CA GLU A 373 -28.92 4.81 21.63
C GLU A 373 -30.16 4.37 22.44
N SER A 374 -30.56 3.11 22.28
CA SER A 374 -31.71 2.50 22.98
C SER A 374 -31.38 2.05 24.41
N LYS A 375 -30.22 2.43 24.95
CA LYS A 375 -29.78 2.20 26.34
C LYS A 375 -29.57 0.72 26.72
N GLY A 376 -29.30 -0.17 25.78
CA GLY A 376 -28.78 -1.51 26.09
C GLY A 376 -28.93 -2.57 24.99
N PRO A 377 -28.21 -3.69 25.10
CA PRO A 377 -28.18 -4.76 24.08
C PRO A 377 -29.49 -5.55 23.93
N ASN A 378 -30.47 -5.38 24.82
CA ASN A 378 -31.73 -6.12 24.80
C ASN A 378 -32.56 -5.90 23.52
N VAL A 379 -32.38 -4.75 22.85
CA VAL A 379 -33.07 -4.46 21.58
C VAL A 379 -32.42 -5.17 20.38
N VAL A 380 -31.24 -5.77 20.56
CA VAL A 380 -30.51 -6.55 19.55
C VAL A 380 -30.18 -7.93 20.13
N PRO A 381 -31.08 -8.93 19.99
CA PRO A 381 -30.99 -10.20 20.72
C PRO A 381 -29.66 -10.96 20.55
N TRP A 382 -29.06 -10.94 19.36
CA TRP A 382 -27.79 -11.63 19.11
C TRP A 382 -26.62 -11.04 19.92
N SER A 383 -26.69 -9.75 20.29
CA SER A 383 -25.61 -9.03 20.97
C SER A 383 -25.47 -9.39 22.46
N LEU A 384 -26.53 -9.93 23.07
CA LEU A 384 -26.58 -10.28 24.50
C LEU A 384 -25.54 -11.29 24.94
N LYS A 385 -24.98 -12.07 24.01
CA LYS A 385 -23.91 -13.03 24.32
C LYS A 385 -22.54 -12.37 24.47
N PHE A 386 -22.39 -11.16 23.95
CA PHE A 386 -21.12 -10.45 23.85
C PHE A 386 -21.02 -9.29 24.83
N PHE A 387 -22.13 -8.59 25.07
CA PHE A 387 -22.15 -7.36 25.86
C PHE A 387 -23.26 -7.36 26.91
N ASP A 388 -22.94 -6.77 28.06
CA ASP A 388 -23.93 -6.10 28.91
C ASP A 388 -23.94 -4.59 28.60
N ARG A 389 -24.81 -3.82 29.27
CA ARG A 389 -24.95 -2.38 29.05
C ARG A 389 -23.66 -1.60 29.35
N ALA A 390 -22.94 -1.94 30.40
CA ALA A 390 -21.72 -1.24 30.79
C ALA A 390 -20.60 -1.52 29.78
N LYS A 391 -20.46 -2.79 29.39
CA LYS A 391 -19.46 -3.26 28.44
C LYS A 391 -19.67 -2.70 27.04
N LEU A 392 -20.92 -2.70 26.54
CA LEU A 392 -21.25 -2.12 25.25
C LEU A 392 -20.83 -0.64 25.17
N LYS A 393 -21.11 0.12 26.24
CA LYS A 393 -20.73 1.54 26.33
C LYS A 393 -19.21 1.72 26.42
N SER A 394 -18.51 0.89 27.19
CA SER A 394 -17.05 1.01 27.33
C SER A 394 -16.29 0.63 26.06
N GLU A 395 -16.85 -0.28 25.25
CA GLU A 395 -16.22 -0.79 24.02
C GLU A 395 -16.72 -0.08 22.75
N HIS A 396 -17.53 0.99 22.87
CA HIS A 396 -18.08 1.74 21.72
C HIS A 396 -16.99 2.24 20.76
N LYS A 397 -15.93 2.85 21.29
CA LYS A 397 -14.80 3.31 20.49
C LYS A 397 -14.13 2.19 19.70
N GLN A 398 -14.02 0.98 20.28
CA GLN A 398 -13.43 -0.16 19.61
C GLN A 398 -14.33 -0.67 18.47
N ILE A 399 -15.65 -0.62 18.66
CA ILE A 399 -16.64 -0.92 17.62
C ILE A 399 -16.51 0.06 16.45
N GLU A 400 -16.38 1.36 16.74
CA GLU A 400 -16.14 2.41 15.74
C GLU A 400 -14.80 2.22 15.01
N GLU A 401 -13.72 1.90 15.72
CA GLU A 401 -12.40 1.66 15.12
C GLU A 401 -12.41 0.48 14.14
N ILE A 402 -13.07 -0.63 14.50
CA ILE A 402 -13.27 -1.76 13.57
C ILE A 402 -14.13 -1.34 12.38
N ASN A 403 -15.20 -0.55 12.63
CA ASN A 403 -16.08 -0.10 11.56
C ASN A 403 -15.38 0.83 10.57
N ASN A 404 -14.52 1.73 11.06
CA ASN A 404 -13.71 2.62 10.24
C ASN A 404 -12.79 1.82 9.30
N TRP A 405 -12.14 0.77 9.82
CA TRP A 405 -11.37 -0.14 8.97
C TRP A 405 -12.26 -0.88 7.95
N CYS A 406 -13.42 -1.38 8.36
CA CYS A 406 -14.33 -2.08 7.44
C CYS A 406 -14.77 -1.18 6.28
N GLN A 407 -15.10 0.09 6.56
CA GLN A 407 -15.43 1.06 5.53
C GLN A 407 -14.26 1.39 4.63
N ASP A 408 -13.07 1.56 5.19
CA ASP A 408 -11.84 1.82 4.44
C ASP A 408 -11.53 0.67 3.47
N TYR A 409 -11.63 -0.57 3.95
CA TYR A 409 -11.43 -1.78 3.14
C TYR A 409 -12.48 -1.92 2.02
N LEU A 410 -13.77 -1.69 2.30
CA LEU A 410 -14.82 -1.73 1.28
C LEU A 410 -14.66 -0.62 0.24
N ARG A 411 -14.25 0.60 0.64
CA ARG A 411 -13.94 1.69 -0.30
C ARG A 411 -12.75 1.33 -1.18
N TRP A 412 -11.69 0.78 -0.61
CA TRP A 412 -10.53 0.32 -1.39
C TRP A 412 -10.94 -0.77 -2.40
N LEU A 413 -11.75 -1.75 -2.00
CA LEU A 413 -12.30 -2.75 -2.92
C LEU A 413 -13.10 -2.10 -4.06
N ALA A 414 -13.96 -1.14 -3.76
CA ALA A 414 -14.68 -0.39 -4.80
C ALA A 414 -13.73 0.36 -5.75
N MET A 415 -12.68 0.96 -5.20
CA MET A 415 -11.72 1.75 -5.97
C MET A 415 -10.90 0.90 -6.94
N ILE A 416 -10.39 -0.26 -6.53
CA ILE A 416 -9.64 -1.14 -7.44
C ILE A 416 -10.52 -1.75 -8.55
N HIS A 417 -11.85 -1.73 -8.38
CA HIS A 417 -12.83 -2.12 -9.40
C HIS A 417 -13.33 -0.94 -10.24
N SER A 418 -12.75 0.25 -10.09
CA SER A 418 -13.13 1.43 -10.88
C SER A 418 -12.71 1.32 -12.35
N GLU A 419 -11.69 0.52 -12.65
CA GLU A 419 -11.29 0.27 -14.04
C GLU A 419 -12.22 -0.74 -14.71
N THR A 420 -12.60 -0.45 -15.94
CA THR A 420 -13.43 -1.35 -16.74
C THR A 420 -12.76 -2.71 -16.88
N GLY A 421 -13.49 -3.79 -16.55
CA GLY A 421 -13.02 -5.16 -16.71
C GLY A 421 -12.47 -5.80 -15.45
N VAL A 422 -12.31 -5.09 -14.33
CA VAL A 422 -11.94 -5.74 -13.06
C VAL A 422 -13.19 -6.38 -12.44
N GLU A 423 -13.20 -7.70 -12.30
CA GLU A 423 -14.38 -8.45 -11.90
C GLU A 423 -14.08 -9.48 -10.78
N LEU A 424 -13.43 -9.03 -9.71
CA LEU A 424 -13.14 -9.87 -8.54
C LEU A 424 -14.34 -9.93 -7.57
N PHE A 425 -14.97 -8.78 -7.33
CA PHE A 425 -16.13 -8.61 -6.45
C PHE A 425 -17.27 -7.88 -7.17
N ASN A 426 -18.51 -8.08 -6.72
CA ASN A 426 -19.64 -7.31 -7.23
C ASN A 426 -19.88 -6.07 -6.37
N ILE A 427 -19.27 -4.96 -6.78
CA ILE A 427 -19.24 -3.71 -6.01
C ILE A 427 -20.54 -2.91 -6.06
N ASP A 428 -21.38 -3.15 -7.07
CA ASP A 428 -22.62 -2.40 -7.34
C ASP A 428 -23.64 -2.52 -6.20
N TYR A 429 -23.49 -3.55 -5.38
CA TYR A 429 -24.36 -3.79 -4.24
C TYR A 429 -24.07 -2.91 -3.03
N PHE A 430 -22.84 -2.41 -2.88
CA PHE A 430 -22.45 -1.60 -1.72
C PHE A 430 -21.89 -0.22 -2.06
N VAL A 431 -21.70 0.09 -3.33
CA VAL A 431 -21.28 1.43 -3.81
C VAL A 431 -22.51 2.24 -4.21
N GLN A 432 -22.63 3.46 -3.67
CA GLN A 432 -23.71 4.40 -3.99
C GLN A 432 -23.39 5.19 -5.25
N ASP A 433 -22.25 5.87 -5.23
CA ASP A 433 -21.75 6.69 -6.33
C ASP A 433 -20.44 6.06 -6.83
N LYS A 434 -20.41 5.64 -8.10
CA LYS A 434 -19.21 5.03 -8.72
C LYS A 434 -18.12 6.06 -9.02
N ALA A 435 -18.48 7.34 -9.18
CA ALA A 435 -17.55 8.43 -9.41
C ALA A 435 -16.93 8.94 -8.09
N GLU A 436 -17.75 9.17 -7.07
CA GLU A 436 -17.29 9.62 -5.74
C GLU A 436 -16.87 8.46 -4.82
N LYS A 437 -17.19 7.22 -5.21
CA LYS A 437 -16.77 5.96 -4.58
C LYS A 437 -17.20 5.90 -3.12
N THR A 438 -18.40 6.42 -2.87
CA THR A 438 -19.05 6.43 -1.57
C THR A 438 -19.81 5.11 -1.36
N LEU A 439 -19.77 4.62 -0.13
CA LEU A 439 -20.54 3.44 0.25
C LEU A 439 -22.01 3.82 0.40
N LYS A 440 -22.92 2.91 0.05
CA LYS A 440 -24.35 3.06 0.32
C LYS A 440 -24.61 3.29 1.81
N SER A 441 -25.53 4.19 2.12
CA SER A 441 -25.88 4.55 3.51
C SER A 441 -27.07 3.75 4.05
N ASP A 442 -27.98 3.28 3.19
CA ASP A 442 -29.11 2.46 3.60
C ASP A 442 -28.66 1.04 3.96
N SER A 443 -28.55 0.78 5.26
CA SER A 443 -28.14 -0.52 5.78
C SER A 443 -29.15 -1.64 5.47
N LYS A 444 -30.46 -1.34 5.36
CA LYS A 444 -31.50 -2.36 5.17
C LYS A 444 -31.54 -2.90 3.75
N GLU A 445 -31.44 -2.02 2.76
CA GLU A 445 -31.39 -2.43 1.36
C GLU A 445 -30.13 -3.26 1.09
N VAL A 446 -28.98 -2.77 1.53
CA VAL A 446 -27.67 -3.38 1.27
C VAL A 446 -27.50 -4.73 1.98
N ARG A 447 -28.09 -4.91 3.16
CA ARG A 447 -28.06 -6.19 3.89
C ARG A 447 -28.57 -7.37 3.05
N ASN A 448 -29.57 -7.14 2.19
CA ASN A 448 -30.16 -8.19 1.37
C ASN A 448 -29.24 -8.63 0.21
N GLU A 449 -28.28 -7.78 -0.16
CA GLU A 449 -27.38 -8.02 -1.28
C GLU A 449 -26.11 -8.80 -0.91
N PHE A 450 -25.96 -9.20 0.36
CA PHE A 450 -24.78 -9.95 0.82
C PHE A 450 -24.52 -11.23 0.03
N SER A 451 -25.58 -11.95 -0.38
CA SER A 451 -25.47 -13.14 -1.21
C SER A 451 -24.83 -12.86 -2.57
N ASN A 452 -24.91 -11.62 -3.03
CA ASN A 452 -24.47 -11.17 -4.33
C ASN A 452 -23.10 -10.46 -4.29
N LEU A 453 -22.51 -10.28 -3.10
CA LEU A 453 -21.16 -9.70 -2.92
C LEU A 453 -20.09 -10.43 -3.74
N LEU A 454 -20.24 -11.76 -3.85
CA LEU A 454 -19.38 -12.65 -4.61
C LEU A 454 -20.10 -13.16 -5.85
N LYS A 455 -19.35 -13.44 -6.93
CA LYS A 455 -19.91 -13.99 -8.17
C LYS A 455 -20.56 -15.37 -8.00
N SER A 456 -20.04 -16.19 -7.08
CA SER A 456 -20.71 -17.44 -6.69
C SER A 456 -21.85 -17.11 -5.74
N SER A 457 -23.09 -17.14 -6.23
CA SER A 457 -24.28 -16.86 -5.43
C SER A 457 -24.33 -17.81 -4.22
N SER A 458 -24.19 -17.26 -3.01
CA SER A 458 -24.47 -18.01 -1.79
C SER A 458 -25.91 -17.72 -1.37
N SER A 459 -26.71 -18.72 -0.99
CA SER A 459 -28.08 -18.50 -0.49
C SER A 459 -28.12 -17.93 0.94
N VAL A 460 -27.03 -17.32 1.38
CA VAL A 460 -26.78 -16.95 2.77
C VAL A 460 -27.24 -15.53 2.99
N LEU A 461 -28.20 -15.36 3.88
CA LEU A 461 -28.61 -14.03 4.34
C LEU A 461 -27.78 -13.59 5.55
N ILE A 462 -27.58 -12.28 5.70
CA ILE A 462 -26.89 -11.73 6.87
C ILE A 462 -27.61 -12.13 8.17
N ASN A 463 -28.94 -12.17 8.19
CA ASN A 463 -29.69 -12.58 9.38
C ASN A 463 -29.30 -13.99 9.85
N ASN A 464 -29.05 -14.92 8.92
CA ASN A 464 -28.57 -16.26 9.24
C ASN A 464 -27.16 -16.24 9.86
N ILE A 465 -26.33 -15.25 9.51
CA ILE A 465 -25.02 -15.04 10.12
C ILE A 465 -25.21 -14.52 11.55
N LEU A 466 -26.01 -13.48 11.74
CA LEU A 466 -26.26 -12.85 13.05
C LEU A 466 -26.82 -13.86 14.07
N GLU A 467 -27.78 -14.68 13.67
CA GLU A 467 -28.38 -15.73 14.52
C GLU A 467 -27.37 -16.79 14.96
N ARG A 468 -26.32 -17.04 14.16
CA ARG A 468 -25.28 -18.02 14.47
C ARG A 468 -24.17 -17.46 15.36
N LEU A 469 -24.02 -16.13 15.47
CA LEU A 469 -22.96 -15.51 16.27
C LEU A 469 -22.94 -16.01 17.73
N PRO A 470 -24.06 -16.07 18.48
CA PRO A 470 -24.04 -16.57 19.86
C PRO A 470 -23.61 -18.05 19.97
N ARG A 471 -23.91 -18.86 18.94
CA ARG A 471 -23.51 -20.28 18.87
C ARG A 471 -22.00 -20.38 18.62
N MET A 472 -21.46 -19.62 17.67
CA MET A 472 -20.01 -19.59 17.41
C MET A 472 -19.23 -19.03 18.59
N ALA A 473 -19.79 -18.05 19.29
CA ALA A 473 -19.19 -17.49 20.50
C ALA A 473 -18.88 -18.54 21.58
N LYS A 474 -19.67 -19.62 21.67
CA LYS A 474 -19.44 -20.73 22.61
C LYS A 474 -18.18 -21.53 22.28
N LYS A 475 -17.73 -21.55 21.02
CA LYS A 475 -16.49 -22.24 20.59
C LYS A 475 -15.23 -21.46 20.96
N ILE A 476 -15.35 -20.17 21.31
CA ILE A 476 -14.23 -19.29 21.63
C ILE A 476 -13.93 -19.36 23.12
N LYS A 477 -12.69 -19.72 23.47
CA LYS A 477 -12.22 -19.79 24.86
C LYS A 477 -12.01 -18.38 25.46
N PRO A 478 -12.31 -18.16 26.75
CA PRO A 478 -11.90 -16.96 27.50
C PRO A 478 -10.38 -16.75 27.45
N PRO A 479 -9.86 -15.51 27.64
CA PRO A 479 -10.52 -14.31 28.17
C PRO A 479 -11.29 -13.47 27.12
N ASN A 480 -11.36 -13.93 25.87
CA ASN A 480 -11.94 -13.19 24.75
C ASN A 480 -13.45 -12.96 24.96
N GLY A 481 -13.82 -11.80 25.51
CA GLY A 481 -15.19 -11.30 25.66
C GLY A 481 -15.44 -10.08 24.76
N GLY A 482 -16.66 -9.52 24.80
CA GLY A 482 -16.93 -8.23 24.14
C GLY A 482 -16.71 -8.24 22.63
N VAL A 483 -16.19 -7.12 22.13
CA VAL A 483 -15.94 -6.84 20.72
C VAL A 483 -14.98 -7.85 20.07
N VAL A 484 -13.94 -8.28 20.77
CA VAL A 484 -12.98 -9.27 20.27
C VAL A 484 -13.65 -10.63 20.08
N ARG A 485 -14.49 -11.05 21.04
CA ARG A 485 -15.26 -12.30 20.92
C ARG A 485 -16.24 -12.24 19.76
N LEU A 486 -16.87 -11.07 19.56
CA LEU A 486 -17.79 -10.83 18.45
C LEU A 486 -17.07 -10.94 17.10
N ALA A 487 -15.93 -10.25 16.94
CA ALA A 487 -15.14 -10.32 15.71
C ALA A 487 -14.71 -11.77 15.38
N LYS A 488 -14.20 -12.52 16.37
CA LYS A 488 -13.88 -13.94 16.19
C LYS A 488 -15.11 -14.78 15.82
N ALA A 489 -16.24 -14.56 16.48
CA ALA A 489 -17.46 -15.31 16.20
C ALA A 489 -17.96 -15.02 14.78
N LEU A 490 -17.86 -13.77 14.32
CA LEU A 490 -18.17 -13.38 12.95
C LEU A 490 -17.27 -14.11 11.97
N TYR A 491 -15.94 -14.05 12.16
CA TYR A 491 -14.98 -14.69 11.27
C TYR A 491 -15.25 -16.21 11.14
N LEU A 492 -15.45 -16.90 12.26
CA LEU A 492 -15.78 -18.34 12.25
C LEU A 492 -17.11 -18.64 11.54
N THR A 493 -18.08 -17.72 11.59
CA THR A 493 -19.38 -17.91 10.94
C THR A 493 -19.29 -17.78 9.42
N ILE A 494 -18.41 -16.90 8.92
CA ILE A 494 -18.24 -16.64 7.48
C ILE A 494 -17.24 -17.61 6.81
N ASP A 495 -16.28 -18.16 7.55
CA ASP A 495 -15.27 -19.11 7.04
C ASP A 495 -15.78 -20.57 6.96
N GLU A 496 -16.87 -20.92 7.66
CA GLU A 496 -17.54 -22.23 7.55
C GLU A 496 -18.26 -22.44 6.18
N LYS A 497 -17.98 -21.61 5.16
CA LYS A 497 -18.52 -21.66 3.79
C LYS A 497 -17.49 -21.29 2.75
#